data_AF-A0A4U0XRU1-F1
#
_entry.id   AF-A0A4U0XRU1-F1
#
_cell.length_a   1.000
_cell.length_b   1.000
_cell.length_c   1.000
_cell.angle_alpha   90.00
_cell.angle_beta   90.00
_cell.angle_gamma   90.00
#
_symmetry.space_group_name_H-M   'P 1'
#
loop_
_entity.id
_entity.type
_entity.pdbx_description
1 polymer ?
#
loop_
_entity_poly.entity_id
_entity_poly.type
_entity_poly.pdbx_seq_one_letter_code
_entity_poly.pdbx_strand_id
1 'polypeptide(L)'
;MSHDTSHQLQTLTTSLEECGPALSSIRLQLDDVWTGSNSALARCEDRVNNVKHALAQITDALRRLGTEVVAEEQHLQQRGDAYKADYQQSQRNVNQLTQSLSVATHRGDELQRRLEDTQDDLRYTKRRVTEGEQTVEDLKAQLRTANRQIEQLTAAAAAAPPTHQPPPLLPTHSVPSSAGGPGRPSTDSGFSDGSAAPNPGDRQRQNIAYGVLDTATSDFQARNYATADAGFADVQTMMRQLPSALRQNFDTASLAYHRAVCRAEIGTDNEAETKLTEFLQSYDRAAVRQKAHITHLLARTHVRLGRLDSALDHSCNAVGQWYEIDSSCDQYFDAVALLARIFHLQVRPARALAVINQCPENKKDYVRNKYAGLRATTTTTTTTPAQPAPRPGQTPAAPAPSGRLPTRSHVPAATRPPRSTAGSTVSGTTTSSRASKRAERYKQLPLSFRIALTSTARSASTLPPIEFFPSRHEKTTWYGTEISALERYDQQAISRLKDASPPQHTSKTPVPAAIADANRTQVREIAALAIAKAWQKLTKVGLGAEAAILKRAGEEAFGSEMFREALVEAVEHAG
;
A
#
# COMPACT_ATOMS: atom_id res chain seq x y z
N MET A 1 19.41 -6.60 19.04
CA MET A 1 20.53 -5.76 19.49
C MET A 1 20.40 -4.41 18.83
N SER A 2 20.00 -3.42 19.64
CA SER A 2 19.98 -2.02 19.23
C SER A 2 21.38 -1.56 18.80
N HIS A 3 21.44 -0.50 17.99
CA HIS A 3 22.71 0.14 17.61
C HIS A 3 23.49 0.62 18.85
N ASP A 4 22.79 0.95 19.92
CA ASP A 4 23.37 1.49 21.16
C ASP A 4 24.10 0.40 21.96
N THR A 5 23.55 -0.81 22.05
CA THR A 5 24.21 -1.93 22.75
C THR A 5 25.50 -2.37 22.06
N SER A 6 25.52 -2.33 20.71
CA SER A 6 26.74 -2.59 19.93
C SER A 6 27.82 -1.55 20.19
N HIS A 7 27.45 -0.26 20.30
CA HIS A 7 28.40 0.81 20.58
C HIS A 7 28.94 0.73 22.02
N GLN A 8 28.08 0.41 22.99
CA GLN A 8 28.49 0.20 24.38
C GLN A 8 29.47 -0.97 24.50
N LEU A 9 29.20 -2.10 23.84
CA LEU A 9 30.13 -3.23 23.80
C LEU A 9 31.49 -2.82 23.23
N GLN A 10 31.50 -2.09 22.12
CA GLN A 10 32.75 -1.65 21.51
C GLN A 10 33.54 -0.69 22.41
N THR A 11 32.84 0.18 23.13
CA THR A 11 33.46 1.07 24.13
C THR A 11 34.09 0.28 25.28
N LEU A 12 33.40 -0.77 25.76
CA LEU A 12 33.93 -1.65 26.79
C LEU A 12 35.14 -2.45 26.31
N THR A 13 35.12 -2.91 25.06
CA THR A 13 36.27 -3.57 24.43
C THR A 13 37.48 -2.64 24.40
N THR A 14 37.30 -1.39 23.96
CA THR A 14 38.40 -0.41 23.95
C THR A 14 38.94 -0.11 25.36
N SER A 15 38.08 0.06 26.36
CA SER A 15 38.53 0.31 27.74
C SER A 15 39.25 -0.91 28.36
N LEU A 16 38.88 -2.12 27.95
CA LEU A 16 39.57 -3.33 28.39
C LEU A 16 40.97 -3.44 27.73
N GLU A 17 41.08 -3.11 26.46
CA GLU A 17 42.36 -3.07 25.74
C GLU A 17 43.33 -2.04 26.36
N GLU A 18 42.83 -0.89 26.82
CA GLU A 18 43.61 0.14 27.51
C GLU A 18 44.19 -0.34 28.86
N CYS A 19 43.58 -1.34 29.52
CA CYS A 19 44.16 -1.94 30.72
C CYS A 19 45.43 -2.76 30.43
N GLY A 20 45.60 -3.26 29.21
CA GLY A 20 46.72 -4.11 28.80
C GLY A 20 48.09 -3.45 28.98
N PRO A 21 48.34 -2.27 28.37
CA PRO A 21 49.58 -1.52 28.55
C PRO A 21 49.90 -1.16 30.01
N ALA A 22 48.87 -0.85 30.81
CA ALA A 22 49.05 -0.55 32.24
C ALA A 22 49.56 -1.77 33.01
N LEU A 23 49.00 -2.95 32.76
CA LEU A 23 49.47 -4.22 33.33
C LEU A 23 50.90 -4.58 32.89
N SER A 24 51.22 -4.39 31.60
CA SER A 24 52.59 -4.59 31.10
C SER A 24 53.59 -3.65 31.76
N SER A 25 53.21 -2.39 31.99
CA SER A 25 54.06 -1.43 32.68
C SER A 25 54.25 -1.75 34.16
N ILE A 26 53.21 -2.24 34.86
CA ILE A 26 53.31 -2.71 36.24
C ILE A 26 54.34 -3.85 36.31
N ARG A 27 54.26 -4.81 35.38
CA ARG A 27 55.19 -5.94 35.30
C ARG A 27 56.65 -5.51 35.14
N LEU A 28 56.92 -4.54 34.26
CA LEU A 28 58.29 -4.01 34.07
C LEU A 28 58.81 -3.28 35.31
N GLN A 29 57.93 -2.57 36.03
CA GLN A 29 58.32 -1.83 37.24
C GLN A 29 58.52 -2.71 38.47
N LEU A 30 57.97 -3.93 38.48
CA LEU A 30 58.18 -4.90 39.55
C LEU A 30 59.66 -5.29 39.71
N ASP A 31 60.42 -5.33 38.62
CA ASP A 31 61.87 -5.59 38.67
C ASP A 31 62.61 -4.44 39.40
N ASP A 32 62.23 -3.19 39.14
CA ASP A 32 62.79 -2.02 39.83
C ASP A 32 62.39 -1.99 41.32
N VAL A 33 61.18 -2.43 41.66
CA VAL A 33 60.72 -2.56 43.05
C VAL A 33 61.56 -3.60 43.79
N TRP A 34 61.89 -4.71 43.15
CA TRP A 34 62.75 -5.75 43.72
C TRP A 34 64.16 -5.27 44.02
N THR A 35 64.68 -4.29 43.28
CA THR A 35 65.97 -3.64 43.58
C THR A 35 65.92 -2.66 44.77
N GLY A 36 64.77 -2.50 45.42
CA GLY A 36 64.61 -1.70 46.64
C GLY A 36 64.25 -0.22 46.40
N SER A 37 63.80 0.15 45.20
CA SER A 37 63.41 1.54 44.90
C SER A 37 62.02 1.87 45.44
N ASN A 38 61.95 2.61 46.56
CA ASN A 38 60.68 3.08 47.14
C ASN A 38 59.83 3.92 46.15
N SER A 39 60.48 4.65 45.25
CA SER A 39 59.79 5.43 44.21
C SER A 39 59.15 4.56 43.12
N ALA A 40 59.73 3.38 42.84
CA ALA A 40 59.13 2.40 41.95
C ALA A 40 57.91 1.75 42.61
N LEU A 41 57.96 1.50 43.93
CA LEU A 41 56.86 0.93 44.68
C LEU A 41 55.62 1.85 44.64
N ALA A 42 55.77 3.13 44.96
CA ALA A 42 54.67 4.09 44.91
C ALA A 42 54.03 4.19 43.52
N ARG A 43 54.84 4.23 42.45
CA ARG A 43 54.33 4.24 41.07
C ARG A 43 53.59 2.95 40.69
N CYS A 44 54.07 1.81 41.19
CA CYS A 44 53.43 0.52 40.99
C CYS A 44 52.07 0.47 41.69
N GLU A 45 51.99 0.92 42.95
CA GLU A 45 50.75 1.01 43.72
C GLU A 45 49.71 1.92 43.04
N ASP A 46 50.11 3.11 42.59
CA ASP A 46 49.22 4.03 41.87
C ASP A 46 48.66 3.38 40.59
N ARG A 47 49.51 2.70 39.81
CA ARG A 47 49.07 2.00 38.59
C ARG A 47 48.15 0.83 38.90
N VAL A 48 48.42 0.05 39.94
CA VAL A 48 47.55 -1.03 40.40
C VAL A 48 46.19 -0.49 40.81
N ASN A 49 46.16 0.61 41.56
CA ASN A 49 44.91 1.27 41.95
C ASN A 49 44.13 1.78 40.73
N ASN A 50 44.80 2.36 39.73
CA ASN A 50 44.17 2.78 38.48
C ASN A 50 43.57 1.60 37.70
N VAL A 51 44.31 0.51 37.54
CA VAL A 51 43.80 -0.71 36.86
C VAL A 51 42.63 -1.30 37.64
N LYS A 52 42.71 -1.38 38.97
CA LYS A 52 41.62 -1.85 39.82
C LYS A 52 40.36 -0.99 39.66
N HIS A 53 40.51 0.33 39.60
CA HIS A 53 39.39 1.24 39.38
C HIS A 53 38.77 1.07 37.98
N ALA A 54 39.61 0.97 36.94
CA ALA A 54 39.15 0.72 35.57
C ALA A 54 38.40 -0.62 35.44
N LEU A 55 38.91 -1.70 36.04
CA LEU A 55 38.24 -3.00 36.05
C LEU A 55 36.91 -2.96 36.81
N ALA A 56 36.82 -2.21 37.90
CA ALA A 56 35.56 -2.02 38.62
C ALA A 56 34.52 -1.29 37.74
N GLN A 57 34.93 -0.23 37.04
CA GLN A 57 34.06 0.49 36.10
C GLN A 57 33.60 -0.40 34.94
N ILE A 58 34.50 -1.18 34.33
CA ILE A 58 34.16 -2.14 33.26
C ILE A 58 33.16 -3.18 33.77
N THR A 59 33.36 -3.69 34.99
CA THR A 59 32.46 -4.66 35.61
C THR A 59 31.06 -4.08 35.84
N ASP A 60 30.97 -2.86 36.35
CA ASP A 60 29.70 -2.17 36.56
C ASP A 60 28.98 -1.87 35.24
N ALA A 61 29.73 -1.47 34.22
CA ALA A 61 29.19 -1.21 32.89
C ALA A 61 28.69 -2.50 32.21
N LEU A 62 29.42 -3.61 32.33
CA LEU A 62 28.94 -4.93 31.89
C LEU A 62 27.67 -5.36 32.61
N ARG A 63 27.56 -5.08 33.92
CA ARG A 63 26.34 -5.37 34.69
C ARG A 63 25.14 -4.57 34.18
N ARG A 64 25.33 -3.27 33.90
CA ARG A 64 24.29 -2.40 33.33
C ARG A 64 23.86 -2.86 31.93
N LEU A 65 24.83 -3.16 31.07
CA LEU A 65 24.56 -3.70 29.73
C LEU A 65 23.78 -5.02 29.83
N GLY A 66 24.12 -5.91 30.77
CA GLY A 66 23.38 -7.14 31.02
C GLY A 66 21.92 -6.89 31.39
N THR A 67 21.64 -5.92 32.26
CA THR A 67 20.25 -5.55 32.61
C THR A 67 19.50 -4.93 31.44
N GLU A 68 20.17 -4.14 30.60
CA GLU A 68 19.56 -3.55 29.39
C GLU A 68 19.22 -4.63 28.36
N VAL A 69 20.10 -5.60 28.14
CA VAL A 69 19.86 -6.73 27.23
C VAL A 69 18.68 -7.59 27.69
N VAL A 70 18.59 -7.90 28.99
CA VAL A 70 17.43 -8.64 29.55
C VAL A 70 16.13 -7.85 29.37
N ALA A 71 16.16 -6.52 29.56
CA ALA A 71 14.99 -5.68 29.34
C ALA A 71 14.60 -5.61 27.84
N GLU A 72 15.58 -5.52 26.92
CA GLU A 72 15.33 -5.57 25.46
C GLU A 72 14.71 -6.92 25.07
N GLU A 73 15.21 -8.03 25.62
CA GLU A 73 14.68 -9.38 25.40
C GLU A 73 13.22 -9.51 25.89
N GLN A 74 12.92 -9.07 27.11
CA GLN A 74 11.55 -9.08 27.63
C GLN A 74 10.60 -8.23 26.79
N HIS A 75 11.04 -7.07 26.33
CA HIS A 75 10.26 -6.22 25.44
C HIS A 75 10.02 -6.87 24.07
N LEU A 76 11.04 -7.53 23.49
CA LEU A 76 10.88 -8.29 22.25
C LEU A 76 9.92 -9.47 22.42
N GLN A 77 9.97 -10.16 23.57
CA GLN A 77 9.05 -11.24 23.91
C GLN A 77 7.60 -10.74 23.99
N GLN A 78 7.36 -9.63 24.71
CA GLN A 78 6.04 -8.99 24.79
C GLN A 78 5.51 -8.58 23.41
N ARG A 79 6.38 -8.04 22.53
CA ARG A 79 6.01 -7.73 21.15
C ARG A 79 5.67 -9.00 20.35
N GLY A 80 6.40 -10.09 20.56
CA GLY A 80 6.10 -11.39 19.98
C GLY A 80 4.71 -11.90 20.36
N ASP A 81 4.36 -11.80 21.65
CA ASP A 81 3.05 -12.19 22.16
C ASP A 81 1.92 -11.30 21.61
N ALA A 82 2.16 -9.99 21.49
CA ALA A 82 1.23 -9.06 20.86
C ALA A 82 0.98 -9.41 19.38
N TYR A 83 2.05 -9.67 18.60
CA TYR A 83 1.91 -10.11 17.21
C TYR A 83 1.16 -11.43 17.08
N LYS A 84 1.36 -12.37 18.02
CA LYS A 84 0.62 -13.64 18.05
C LYS A 84 -0.87 -13.42 18.32
N ALA A 85 -1.22 -12.52 19.24
CA ALA A 85 -2.60 -12.15 19.52
C ALA A 85 -3.29 -11.50 18.31
N ASP A 86 -2.60 -10.57 17.63
CA ASP A 86 -3.09 -9.91 16.42
C ASP A 86 -3.31 -10.92 15.28
N TYR A 87 -2.37 -11.85 15.10
CA TYR A 87 -2.50 -12.92 14.11
C TYR A 87 -3.73 -13.80 14.38
N GLN A 88 -3.93 -14.22 15.64
CA GLN A 88 -5.12 -14.99 16.03
C GLN A 88 -6.41 -14.22 15.79
N GLN A 89 -6.42 -12.91 16.07
CA GLN A 89 -7.58 -12.07 15.81
C GLN A 89 -7.86 -11.93 14.31
N SER A 90 -6.82 -11.72 13.50
CA SER A 90 -6.94 -11.68 12.03
C SER A 90 -7.49 -13.01 11.49
N GLN A 91 -7.05 -14.15 12.03
CA GLN A 91 -7.56 -15.47 11.65
C GLN A 91 -9.05 -15.64 11.96
N ARG A 92 -9.52 -15.15 13.12
CA ARG A 92 -10.96 -15.12 13.45
C ARG A 92 -11.75 -14.26 12.46
N ASN A 93 -11.24 -13.09 12.11
CA ASN A 93 -11.88 -12.19 11.14
C ASN A 93 -11.98 -12.83 9.75
N VAL A 94 -10.92 -13.52 9.29
CA VAL A 94 -10.93 -14.27 8.02
C VAL A 94 -11.97 -15.39 8.04
N ASN A 95 -12.09 -16.11 9.16
CA ASN A 95 -13.10 -17.16 9.30
C ASN A 95 -14.53 -16.57 9.27
N GLN A 96 -14.77 -15.44 9.93
CA GLN A 96 -16.05 -14.73 9.88
C GLN A 96 -16.38 -14.24 8.47
N LEU A 97 -15.42 -13.67 7.76
CA LEU A 97 -15.59 -13.24 6.37
C LEU A 97 -15.88 -14.42 5.44
N THR A 98 -15.16 -15.53 5.59
CA THR A 98 -15.40 -16.77 4.84
C THR A 98 -16.83 -17.28 5.06
N GLN A 99 -17.31 -17.26 6.31
CA GLN A 99 -18.67 -17.65 6.63
C GLN A 99 -19.71 -16.68 6.03
N SER A 100 -19.48 -15.37 6.13
CA SER A 100 -20.35 -14.35 5.53
C SER A 100 -20.42 -14.47 4.00
N LEU A 101 -19.28 -14.78 3.36
CA LEU A 101 -19.21 -14.98 1.91
C LEU A 101 -20.02 -16.21 1.50
N SER A 102 -19.92 -17.31 2.24
CA SER A 102 -20.72 -18.52 2.01
C SER A 102 -22.23 -18.23 2.06
N VAL A 103 -22.68 -17.47 3.07
CA VAL A 103 -24.10 -17.04 3.19
C VAL A 103 -24.51 -16.15 2.03
N ALA A 104 -23.66 -15.20 1.62
CA ALA A 104 -23.94 -14.32 0.49
C ALA A 104 -24.05 -15.09 -0.84
N THR A 105 -23.15 -16.07 -1.07
CA THR A 105 -23.20 -16.96 -2.24
C THR A 105 -24.51 -17.75 -2.27
N HIS A 106 -24.90 -18.36 -1.14
CA HIS A 106 -26.15 -19.11 -1.07
C HIS A 106 -27.38 -18.22 -1.34
N ARG A 107 -27.37 -16.98 -0.86
CA ARG A 107 -28.42 -15.99 -1.16
C ARG A 107 -28.41 -15.59 -2.64
N GLY A 108 -27.24 -15.50 -3.28
CA GLY A 108 -27.10 -15.29 -4.71
C GLY A 108 -27.77 -16.42 -5.51
N ASP A 109 -27.46 -17.67 -5.17
CA ASP A 109 -28.06 -18.85 -5.80
C ASP A 109 -29.59 -18.87 -5.65
N GLU A 110 -30.09 -18.52 -4.46
CA GLU A 110 -31.53 -18.43 -4.20
C GLU A 110 -32.22 -17.33 -5.03
N LEU A 111 -31.60 -16.15 -5.15
CA LEU A 111 -32.12 -15.07 -5.99
C LEU A 111 -32.10 -15.46 -7.47
N GLN A 112 -31.10 -16.22 -7.90
CA GLN A 112 -31.03 -16.72 -9.27
C GLN A 112 -32.15 -17.72 -9.58
N ARG A 113 -32.42 -18.68 -8.68
CA ARG A 113 -33.57 -19.59 -8.83
C ARG A 113 -34.89 -18.83 -8.94
N ARG A 114 -35.11 -17.84 -8.06
CA ARG A 114 -36.32 -17.00 -8.13
C ARG A 114 -36.44 -16.23 -9.44
N LEU A 115 -35.32 -15.78 -10.00
CA LEU A 115 -35.32 -15.10 -11.29
C LEU A 115 -35.68 -16.06 -12.43
N GLU A 116 -35.16 -17.28 -12.41
CA GLU A 116 -35.53 -18.35 -13.35
C GLU A 116 -37.04 -18.70 -13.25
N ASP A 117 -37.56 -18.86 -12.03
CA ASP A 117 -38.99 -19.10 -11.78
C ASP A 117 -39.86 -17.97 -12.37
N THR A 118 -39.52 -16.70 -12.09
CA THR A 118 -40.26 -15.55 -12.64
C THR A 118 -40.16 -15.43 -14.16
N GLN A 119 -39.04 -15.88 -14.75
CA GLN A 119 -38.87 -15.90 -16.21
C GLN A 119 -39.78 -16.95 -16.85
N ASP A 120 -39.92 -18.12 -16.23
CA ASP A 120 -40.81 -19.16 -16.70
C ASP A 120 -42.29 -18.78 -16.54
N ASP A 121 -42.66 -18.09 -15.45
CA ASP A 121 -43.99 -17.47 -15.28
C ASP A 121 -44.28 -16.43 -16.37
N LEU A 122 -43.29 -15.58 -16.71
CA LEU A 122 -43.42 -14.62 -17.80
C LEU A 122 -43.62 -15.31 -19.16
N ARG A 123 -42.88 -16.40 -19.42
CA ARG A 123 -43.05 -17.20 -20.64
C ARG A 123 -44.42 -17.88 -20.69
N TYR A 124 -44.92 -18.35 -19.55
CA TYR A 124 -46.26 -18.94 -19.44
C TYR A 124 -47.35 -17.90 -19.72
N THR A 125 -47.29 -16.73 -19.06
CA THR A 125 -48.25 -15.64 -19.26
C THR A 125 -48.22 -15.11 -20.70
N LYS A 126 -47.02 -14.95 -21.29
CA LYS A 126 -46.88 -14.58 -22.71
C LYS A 126 -47.57 -15.57 -23.65
N ARG A 127 -47.42 -16.88 -23.42
CA ARG A 127 -48.15 -17.91 -24.19
C ARG A 127 -49.66 -17.77 -24.06
N ARG A 128 -50.18 -17.57 -22.85
CA ARG A 128 -51.62 -17.35 -22.65
C ARG A 128 -52.14 -16.08 -23.33
N VAL A 129 -51.36 -15.00 -23.35
CA VAL A 129 -51.72 -13.78 -24.08
C VAL A 129 -51.80 -14.05 -25.58
N THR A 130 -50.82 -14.75 -26.16
CA THR A 130 -50.84 -15.10 -27.58
C THR A 130 -52.00 -16.03 -27.96
N GLU A 131 -52.35 -16.98 -27.09
CA GLU A 131 -53.56 -17.81 -27.26
C GLU A 131 -54.84 -16.96 -27.19
N GLY A 132 -54.89 -16.02 -26.24
CA GLY A 132 -55.97 -15.02 -26.13
C GLY A 132 -56.12 -14.17 -27.40
N GLU A 133 -55.03 -13.63 -27.93
CA GLU A 133 -55.02 -12.86 -29.18
C GLU A 133 -55.55 -13.69 -30.36
N GLN A 134 -55.14 -14.95 -30.48
CA GLN A 134 -55.64 -15.86 -31.51
C GLN A 134 -57.15 -16.07 -31.38
N THR A 135 -57.66 -16.35 -30.17
CA THR A 135 -59.11 -16.52 -29.95
C THR A 135 -59.91 -15.26 -30.29
N VAL A 136 -59.35 -14.07 -30.04
CA VAL A 136 -59.99 -12.79 -30.41
C VAL A 136 -60.03 -12.62 -31.93
N GLU A 137 -58.96 -12.97 -32.65
CA GLU A 137 -58.96 -12.92 -34.12
C GLU A 137 -59.93 -13.94 -34.74
N ASP A 138 -60.02 -15.15 -34.18
CA ASP A 138 -61.00 -16.17 -34.60
C ASP A 138 -62.44 -15.66 -34.40
N LEU A 139 -62.74 -15.05 -33.24
CA LEU A 139 -64.05 -14.42 -32.97
C LEU A 139 -64.35 -13.27 -33.94
N LYS A 140 -63.37 -12.41 -34.26
CA LYS A 140 -63.55 -11.36 -35.27
C LYS A 140 -63.86 -11.95 -36.65
N ALA A 141 -63.22 -13.05 -37.04
CA ALA A 141 -63.48 -13.73 -38.32
C ALA A 141 -64.90 -14.33 -38.35
N GLN A 142 -65.34 -14.96 -37.26
CA GLN A 142 -66.71 -15.45 -37.10
C GLN A 142 -67.73 -14.30 -37.21
N LEU A 143 -67.49 -13.17 -36.53
CA LEU A 143 -68.36 -12.00 -36.57
C LEU A 143 -68.48 -11.42 -37.99
N ARG A 144 -67.37 -11.30 -38.74
CA ARG A 144 -67.40 -10.86 -40.15
C ARG A 144 -68.24 -11.82 -41.01
N THR A 145 -68.16 -13.11 -40.74
CA THR A 145 -68.93 -14.13 -41.47
C THR A 145 -70.42 -14.03 -41.17
N ALA A 146 -70.78 -13.87 -39.88
CA ALA A 146 -72.16 -13.65 -39.46
C ALA A 146 -72.76 -12.37 -40.05
N ASN A 147 -72.00 -11.26 -40.06
CA ASN A 147 -72.45 -10.01 -40.67
C ASN A 147 -72.74 -10.16 -42.17
N ARG A 148 -71.90 -10.90 -42.92
CA ARG A 148 -72.17 -11.20 -44.33
C ARG A 148 -73.45 -12.03 -44.52
N GLN A 149 -73.72 -12.99 -43.63
CA GLN A 149 -74.97 -13.76 -43.68
C GLN A 149 -76.19 -12.86 -43.41
N ILE A 150 -76.10 -11.94 -42.44
CA ILE A 150 -77.15 -10.96 -42.17
C ILE A 150 -77.40 -10.08 -43.40
N GLU A 151 -76.36 -9.56 -44.04
CA GLU A 151 -76.47 -8.78 -45.27
C GLU A 151 -77.16 -9.57 -46.39
N GLN A 152 -76.78 -10.85 -46.59
CA GLN A 152 -77.40 -11.73 -47.57
C GLN A 152 -78.89 -11.98 -47.28
N LEU A 153 -79.24 -12.26 -46.03
CA LEU A 153 -80.63 -12.46 -45.60
C LEU A 153 -81.45 -11.17 -45.76
N THR A 154 -80.85 -10.02 -45.46
CA THR A 154 -81.50 -8.71 -45.61
C THR A 154 -81.75 -8.39 -47.09
N ALA A 155 -80.78 -8.67 -47.96
CA ALA A 155 -80.93 -8.50 -49.40
C ALA A 155 -81.98 -9.48 -49.97
N ALA A 156 -82.02 -10.73 -49.51
CA ALA A 156 -83.02 -11.72 -49.90
C ALA A 156 -84.43 -11.32 -49.46
N ALA A 157 -84.59 -10.79 -48.25
CA ALA A 157 -85.85 -10.26 -47.76
C ALA A 157 -86.33 -9.05 -48.57
N ALA A 158 -85.41 -8.19 -49.03
CA ALA A 158 -85.73 -7.04 -49.89
C ALA A 158 -86.09 -7.43 -51.33
N ALA A 159 -85.67 -8.60 -51.82
CA ALA A 159 -85.96 -9.10 -53.16
C ALA A 159 -87.28 -9.90 -53.27
N ALA A 160 -87.93 -10.22 -52.14
CA ALA A 160 -89.23 -10.89 -52.15
C ALA A 160 -90.37 -9.88 -52.41
N PRO A 161 -91.34 -10.18 -53.31
CA PRO A 161 -92.48 -9.30 -53.56
C PRO A 161 -93.37 -9.18 -52.31
N PRO A 162 -94.01 -8.02 -52.07
CA PRO A 162 -94.69 -7.72 -50.83
C PRO A 162 -95.99 -8.54 -50.69
N THR A 163 -95.97 -9.58 -49.88
CA THR A 163 -97.18 -10.15 -49.29
C THR A 163 -97.48 -9.45 -47.98
N HIS A 164 -98.55 -8.66 -47.98
CA HIS A 164 -99.15 -8.03 -46.82
C HIS A 164 -99.37 -9.03 -45.68
N GLN A 165 -98.66 -8.88 -44.57
CA GLN A 165 -99.13 -9.36 -43.27
C GLN A 165 -98.56 -8.48 -42.13
N PRO A 166 -99.40 -8.08 -41.16
CA PRO A 166 -99.00 -7.16 -40.09
C PRO A 166 -98.23 -7.89 -38.98
N PRO A 167 -97.33 -7.20 -38.24
CA PRO A 167 -96.50 -7.84 -37.23
C PRO A 167 -97.26 -8.07 -35.91
N PRO A 168 -97.03 -9.19 -35.20
CA PRO A 168 -97.52 -9.39 -33.85
C PRO A 168 -96.59 -8.74 -32.82
N LEU A 169 -97.23 -8.12 -31.84
CA LEU A 169 -96.67 -7.61 -30.58
C LEU A 169 -95.86 -8.68 -29.84
N LEU A 170 -94.72 -8.30 -29.22
CA LEU A 170 -94.08 -8.83 -27.99
C LEU A 170 -92.62 -8.31 -27.89
N PRO A 171 -91.92 -8.43 -26.74
CA PRO A 171 -92.16 -7.82 -25.45
C PRO A 171 -90.99 -6.92 -25.00
N THR A 172 -91.31 -5.88 -24.24
CA THR A 172 -90.36 -5.04 -23.48
C THR A 172 -89.58 -5.88 -22.46
N HIS A 173 -88.28 -6.05 -22.67
CA HIS A 173 -87.35 -6.45 -21.61
C HIS A 173 -86.62 -5.23 -21.03
N SER A 174 -86.90 -5.01 -19.76
CA SER A 174 -86.34 -4.00 -18.87
C SER A 174 -84.85 -4.22 -18.60
N VAL A 175 -84.04 -3.19 -18.87
CA VAL A 175 -82.64 -3.07 -18.42
C VAL A 175 -82.62 -2.75 -16.93
N PRO A 176 -81.93 -3.52 -16.07
CA PRO A 176 -81.79 -3.17 -14.66
C PRO A 176 -80.75 -2.06 -14.48
N SER A 177 -81.19 -0.94 -13.90
CA SER A 177 -80.35 0.06 -13.25
C SER A 177 -79.56 -0.57 -12.11
N SER A 178 -78.23 -0.65 -12.25
CA SER A 178 -77.35 -0.92 -11.11
C SER A 178 -76.96 0.42 -10.48
N ALA A 179 -77.74 0.79 -9.47
CA ALA A 179 -77.37 1.75 -8.46
C ALA A 179 -76.44 1.09 -7.44
N GLY A 180 -75.44 1.82 -6.95
CA GLY A 180 -74.83 1.53 -5.65
C GLY A 180 -73.34 1.73 -5.56
N GLY A 181 -72.92 2.88 -5.03
CA GLY A 181 -71.68 2.95 -4.24
C GLY A 181 -70.88 4.25 -4.34
N PRO A 182 -71.29 5.36 -3.68
CA PRO A 182 -70.37 6.46 -3.38
C PRO A 182 -69.64 6.14 -2.07
N GLY A 183 -68.61 5.30 -2.13
CA GLY A 183 -67.67 5.08 -1.03
C GLY A 183 -66.48 6.01 -1.17
N ARG A 184 -66.58 7.24 -0.64
CA ARG A 184 -65.43 8.15 -0.44
C ARG A 184 -64.65 7.63 0.77
N PRO A 185 -63.40 7.14 0.63
CA PRO A 185 -62.52 7.03 1.79
C PRO A 185 -62.06 8.44 2.16
N SER A 186 -62.34 8.83 3.41
CA SER A 186 -61.72 9.98 4.06
C SER A 186 -60.21 9.90 3.90
N THR A 187 -59.66 10.86 3.15
CA THR A 187 -58.23 11.18 3.18
C THR A 187 -57.99 12.15 4.32
N ASP A 188 -58.11 11.64 5.54
CA ASP A 188 -57.43 12.22 6.69
C ASP A 188 -55.99 11.68 6.66
N SER A 189 -55.12 12.46 6.04
CA SER A 189 -53.68 12.16 6.00
C SER A 189 -52.97 13.48 6.09
N GLY A 190 -52.73 13.90 7.35
CA GLY A 190 -51.80 14.97 7.71
C GLY A 190 -50.37 14.61 7.32
N PHE A 191 -50.08 14.53 6.03
CA PHE A 191 -48.74 14.49 5.47
C PHE A 191 -48.25 15.91 5.23
N SER A 192 -48.05 16.61 6.35
CA SER A 192 -47.24 17.82 6.39
C SER A 192 -45.78 17.40 6.27
N ASP A 193 -45.30 17.26 5.04
CA ASP A 193 -43.93 17.62 4.68
C ASP A 193 -43.87 17.85 3.17
N GLY A 194 -43.95 19.13 2.82
CA GLY A 194 -44.04 19.64 1.46
C GLY A 194 -42.74 19.46 0.68
N SER A 195 -42.43 18.24 0.29
CA SER A 195 -41.61 17.99 -0.89
C SER A 195 -42.47 18.35 -2.10
N ALA A 196 -42.50 19.64 -2.45
CA ALA A 196 -43.10 20.10 -3.70
C ALA A 196 -42.53 19.25 -4.83
N ALA A 197 -43.41 18.52 -5.53
CA ALA A 197 -43.00 17.64 -6.61
C ALA A 197 -42.10 18.42 -7.58
N PRO A 198 -40.90 17.90 -7.93
CA PRO A 198 -39.94 18.63 -8.74
C PRO A 198 -40.59 19.04 -10.06
N ASN A 199 -40.41 20.30 -10.44
CA ASN A 199 -40.97 20.87 -11.67
C ASN A 199 -40.59 19.96 -12.85
N PRO A 200 -41.53 19.58 -13.75
CA PRO A 200 -41.24 18.72 -14.89
C PRO A 200 -40.07 19.24 -15.74
N GLY A 201 -39.88 20.56 -15.83
CA GLY A 201 -38.73 21.17 -16.49
C GLY A 201 -37.37 20.88 -15.82
N ASP A 202 -37.33 20.73 -14.50
CA ASP A 202 -36.10 20.34 -13.77
C ASP A 202 -35.74 18.87 -14.03
N ARG A 203 -36.73 17.98 -14.10
CA ARG A 203 -36.51 16.58 -14.49
C ARG A 203 -35.99 16.46 -15.91
N GLN A 204 -36.52 17.24 -16.85
CA GLN A 204 -36.01 17.26 -18.22
C GLN A 204 -34.55 17.74 -18.28
N ARG A 205 -34.21 18.83 -17.56
CA ARG A 205 -32.81 19.29 -17.44
C ARG A 205 -31.89 18.23 -16.84
N GLN A 206 -32.36 17.52 -15.82
CA GLN A 206 -31.62 16.42 -15.21
C GLN A 206 -31.35 15.29 -16.23
N ASN A 207 -32.35 14.90 -17.01
CA ASN A 207 -32.20 13.87 -18.05
C ASN A 207 -31.22 14.29 -19.15
N ILE A 208 -31.26 15.55 -19.57
CA ILE A 208 -30.29 16.11 -20.53
C ILE A 208 -28.88 16.06 -19.92
N ALA A 209 -28.72 16.46 -18.66
CA ALA A 209 -27.42 16.41 -17.99
C ALA A 209 -26.85 14.99 -17.89
N TYR A 210 -27.68 13.96 -17.68
CA TYR A 210 -27.25 12.56 -17.74
C TYR A 210 -26.82 12.15 -19.16
N GLY A 211 -27.57 12.52 -20.20
CA GLY A 211 -27.18 12.23 -21.58
C GLY A 211 -25.85 12.86 -21.99
N VAL A 212 -25.58 14.10 -21.55
CA VAL A 212 -24.27 14.75 -21.76
C VAL A 212 -23.17 14.10 -20.92
N LEU A 213 -23.47 13.70 -19.69
CA LEU A 213 -22.52 12.98 -18.83
C LEU A 213 -22.11 11.62 -19.43
N ASP A 214 -23.05 10.86 -19.97
CA ASP A 214 -22.77 9.58 -20.63
C ASP A 214 -21.89 9.77 -21.87
N THR A 215 -22.20 10.80 -22.68
CA THR A 215 -21.41 11.16 -23.87
C THR A 215 -19.98 11.57 -23.48
N ALA A 216 -19.83 12.46 -22.49
CA ALA A 216 -18.54 12.89 -21.98
C ALA A 216 -17.73 11.73 -21.38
N THR A 217 -18.40 10.79 -20.73
CA THR A 217 -17.77 9.57 -20.19
C THR A 217 -17.32 8.64 -21.30
N SER A 218 -18.10 8.51 -22.38
CA SER A 218 -17.69 7.75 -23.58
C SER A 218 -16.46 8.38 -24.23
N ASP A 219 -16.44 9.71 -24.43
CA ASP A 219 -15.28 10.43 -24.94
C ASP A 219 -14.05 10.29 -24.04
N PHE A 220 -14.25 10.32 -22.72
CA PHE A 220 -13.19 10.09 -21.75
C PHE A 220 -12.56 8.70 -21.89
N GLN A 221 -13.39 7.66 -22.05
CA GLN A 221 -12.94 6.28 -22.27
C GLN A 221 -12.23 6.11 -23.62
N ALA A 222 -12.68 6.84 -24.65
CA ALA A 222 -12.04 6.93 -25.95
C ALA A 222 -10.73 7.76 -25.96
N ARG A 223 -10.33 8.33 -24.81
CA ARG A 223 -9.16 9.23 -24.64
C ARG A 223 -9.28 10.56 -25.40
N ASN A 224 -10.49 10.97 -25.77
CA ASN A 224 -10.78 12.28 -26.35
C ASN A 224 -10.93 13.34 -25.25
N TYR A 225 -9.86 13.57 -24.48
CA TYR A 225 -9.90 14.37 -23.25
C TYR A 225 -10.34 15.83 -23.44
N ALA A 226 -10.08 16.42 -24.61
CA ALA A 226 -10.51 17.79 -24.92
C ALA A 226 -12.04 17.90 -25.04
N THR A 227 -12.66 16.98 -25.79
CA THR A 227 -14.13 16.92 -25.94
C THR A 227 -14.79 16.52 -24.62
N ALA A 228 -14.22 15.52 -23.93
CA ALA A 228 -14.71 15.07 -22.64
C ALA A 228 -14.71 16.19 -21.58
N ASP A 229 -13.64 16.99 -21.48
CA ASP A 229 -13.59 18.10 -20.51
C ASP A 229 -14.65 19.17 -20.78
N ALA A 230 -14.93 19.50 -22.05
CA ALA A 230 -16.00 20.41 -22.42
C ALA A 230 -17.36 19.86 -21.97
N GLY A 231 -17.65 18.58 -22.28
CA GLY A 231 -18.88 17.92 -21.85
C GLY A 231 -19.04 17.88 -20.32
N PHE A 232 -17.97 17.57 -19.57
CA PHE A 232 -18.01 17.61 -18.11
C PHE A 232 -18.19 19.03 -17.55
N ALA A 233 -17.67 20.06 -18.21
CA ALA A 233 -17.89 21.46 -17.83
C ALA A 233 -19.36 21.87 -18.05
N ASP A 234 -19.98 21.42 -19.13
CA ASP A 234 -21.40 21.63 -19.42
C ASP A 234 -22.29 20.94 -18.40
N VAL A 235 -21.99 19.67 -18.06
CA VAL A 235 -22.67 18.94 -16.97
C VAL A 235 -22.58 19.70 -15.65
N GLN A 236 -21.38 20.21 -15.29
CA GLN A 236 -21.23 20.98 -14.06
C GLN A 236 -22.06 22.28 -14.08
N THR A 237 -22.17 22.93 -15.25
CA THR A 237 -22.98 24.14 -15.41
C THR A 237 -24.47 23.82 -15.27
N MET A 238 -24.95 22.76 -15.92
CA MET A 238 -26.33 22.27 -15.78
C MET A 238 -26.65 21.87 -14.34
N MET A 239 -25.74 21.18 -13.65
CA MET A 239 -25.90 20.82 -12.24
C MET A 239 -26.05 22.03 -11.33
N ARG A 240 -25.33 23.13 -11.59
CA ARG A 240 -25.47 24.37 -10.80
C ARG A 240 -26.85 25.01 -10.98
N GLN A 241 -27.48 24.82 -12.13
CA GLN A 241 -28.83 25.34 -12.43
C GLN A 241 -29.94 24.45 -11.84
N LEU A 242 -29.66 23.20 -11.47
CA LEU A 242 -30.66 22.31 -10.87
C LEU A 242 -30.96 22.68 -9.40
N PRO A 243 -32.18 22.40 -8.91
CA PRO A 243 -32.49 22.45 -7.48
C PRO A 243 -31.57 21.53 -6.66
N SER A 244 -31.28 21.91 -5.41
CA SER A 244 -30.37 21.16 -4.52
C SER A 244 -30.78 19.69 -4.34
N ALA A 245 -32.08 19.41 -4.28
CA ALA A 245 -32.62 18.05 -4.16
C ALA A 245 -32.20 17.14 -5.33
N LEU A 246 -32.13 17.68 -6.56
CA LEU A 246 -31.74 16.89 -7.73
C LEU A 246 -30.21 16.81 -7.92
N ARG A 247 -29.47 17.79 -7.41
CA ARG A 247 -27.99 17.78 -7.47
C ARG A 247 -27.37 16.61 -6.72
N GLN A 248 -28.02 16.14 -5.65
CA GLN A 248 -27.52 15.03 -4.84
C GLN A 248 -27.42 13.71 -5.61
N ASN A 249 -28.14 13.57 -6.73
CA ASN A 249 -28.10 12.39 -7.59
C ASN A 249 -26.86 12.32 -8.49
N PHE A 250 -26.04 13.36 -8.51
CA PHE A 250 -24.80 13.40 -9.26
C PHE A 250 -23.61 13.22 -8.32
N ASP A 251 -22.72 12.28 -8.68
CA ASP A 251 -21.46 12.12 -7.98
C ASP A 251 -20.49 13.26 -8.35
N THR A 252 -20.52 14.31 -7.53
CA THR A 252 -19.63 15.47 -7.69
C THR A 252 -18.14 15.13 -7.60
N ALA A 253 -17.77 14.08 -6.86
CA ALA A 253 -16.38 13.65 -6.73
C ALA A 253 -15.92 12.93 -8.01
N SER A 254 -16.76 12.05 -8.57
CA SER A 254 -16.48 11.42 -9.86
C SER A 254 -16.37 12.45 -11.00
N LEU A 255 -17.28 13.42 -11.06
CA LEU A 255 -17.21 14.50 -12.05
C LEU A 255 -15.91 15.31 -11.91
N ALA A 256 -15.55 15.72 -10.68
CA ALA A 256 -14.32 16.45 -10.42
C ALA A 256 -13.06 15.63 -10.78
N TYR A 257 -13.09 14.33 -10.52
CA TYR A 257 -12.03 13.40 -10.89
C TYR A 257 -11.83 13.36 -12.41
N HIS A 258 -12.91 13.16 -13.17
CA HIS A 258 -12.83 13.11 -14.63
C HIS A 258 -12.30 14.42 -15.23
N ARG A 259 -12.75 15.56 -14.71
CA ARG A 259 -12.22 16.87 -15.13
C ARG A 259 -10.74 17.05 -14.78
N ALA A 260 -10.32 16.67 -13.57
CA ALA A 260 -8.92 16.75 -13.16
C ALA A 260 -8.01 15.89 -14.06
N VAL A 261 -8.46 14.68 -14.41
CA VAL A 261 -7.73 13.81 -15.35
C VAL A 261 -7.68 14.43 -16.75
N CYS A 262 -8.79 14.93 -17.29
CA CYS A 262 -8.79 15.55 -18.61
C CYS A 262 -7.84 16.75 -18.66
N ARG A 263 -7.88 17.62 -17.65
CA ARG A 263 -7.00 18.79 -17.53
C ARG A 263 -5.53 18.40 -17.40
N ALA A 264 -5.23 17.30 -16.72
CA ALA A 264 -3.87 16.78 -16.63
C ALA A 264 -3.33 16.22 -17.96
N GLU A 265 -4.20 15.74 -18.85
CA GLU A 265 -3.81 15.20 -20.15
C GLU A 265 -3.76 16.26 -21.26
N ILE A 266 -4.58 17.31 -21.20
CA ILE A 266 -4.63 18.38 -22.22
C ILE A 266 -3.86 19.65 -21.86
N GLY A 267 -3.74 19.95 -20.56
CA GLY A 267 -3.24 21.24 -20.06
C GLY A 267 -1.71 21.32 -20.06
N THR A 268 -1.21 22.51 -19.71
CA THR A 268 0.22 22.66 -19.40
C THR A 268 0.55 21.92 -18.09
N ASP A 269 1.79 21.47 -17.92
CA ASP A 269 2.17 20.69 -16.73
C ASP A 269 1.90 21.44 -15.40
N ASN A 270 1.97 22.78 -15.38
CA ASN A 270 1.65 23.59 -14.20
C ASN A 270 0.14 23.64 -13.89
N GLU A 271 -0.70 23.74 -14.92
CA GLU A 271 -2.15 23.69 -14.76
C GLU A 271 -2.60 22.30 -14.29
N ALA A 272 -2.00 21.25 -14.88
CA ALA A 272 -2.17 19.87 -14.47
C ALA A 272 -1.83 19.69 -12.98
N GLU A 273 -0.66 20.15 -12.54
CA GLU A 273 -0.25 20.10 -11.14
C GLU A 273 -1.27 20.76 -10.21
N THR A 274 -1.71 21.97 -10.57
CA THR A 274 -2.68 22.75 -9.79
C THR A 274 -4.00 22.01 -9.64
N LYS A 275 -4.56 21.49 -10.74
CA LYS A 275 -5.86 20.81 -10.76
C LYS A 275 -5.83 19.46 -10.04
N LEU A 276 -4.75 18.69 -10.19
CA LEU A 276 -4.58 17.42 -9.49
C LEU A 276 -4.43 17.63 -7.98
N THR A 277 -3.69 18.67 -7.57
CA THR A 277 -3.51 19.03 -6.16
C THR A 277 -4.83 19.53 -5.54
N GLU A 278 -5.55 20.40 -6.25
CA GLU A 278 -6.88 20.89 -5.84
C GLU A 278 -7.85 19.73 -5.61
N PHE A 279 -7.85 18.72 -6.49
CA PHE A 279 -8.67 17.52 -6.31
C PHE A 279 -8.32 16.76 -5.02
N LEU A 280 -7.02 16.50 -4.79
CA LEU A 280 -6.58 15.75 -3.60
C LEU A 280 -6.89 16.49 -2.29
N GLN A 281 -6.90 17.83 -2.30
CA GLN A 281 -7.23 18.66 -1.13
C GLN A 281 -8.73 18.79 -0.90
N SER A 282 -9.53 18.88 -1.98
CA SER A 282 -10.96 19.16 -1.87
C SER A 282 -11.83 17.92 -1.69
N TYR A 283 -11.34 16.76 -2.13
CA TYR A 283 -12.12 15.52 -2.19
C TYR A 283 -11.53 14.39 -1.33
N ASP A 284 -11.47 14.62 -0.02
CA ASP A 284 -11.03 13.62 0.95
C ASP A 284 -11.89 12.35 0.98
N ARG A 285 -13.13 12.42 0.50
CA ARG A 285 -14.04 11.25 0.41
C ARG A 285 -14.05 10.57 -0.96
N ALA A 286 -13.22 11.01 -1.91
CA ALA A 286 -13.11 10.35 -3.21
C ALA A 286 -12.68 8.89 -3.04
N ALA A 287 -13.13 8.04 -3.96
CA ALA A 287 -12.79 6.62 -3.94
C ALA A 287 -11.26 6.43 -3.93
N VAL A 288 -10.76 5.46 -3.16
CA VAL A 288 -9.32 5.22 -3.01
C VAL A 288 -8.65 5.00 -4.38
N ARG A 289 -9.35 4.32 -5.30
CA ARG A 289 -8.90 4.13 -6.69
C ARG A 289 -8.72 5.44 -7.47
N GLN A 290 -9.63 6.39 -7.30
CA GLN A 290 -9.52 7.72 -7.93
C GLN A 290 -8.33 8.49 -7.36
N LYS A 291 -8.15 8.47 -6.02
CA LYS A 291 -7.01 9.11 -5.36
C LYS A 291 -5.67 8.51 -5.79
N ALA A 292 -5.58 7.18 -5.91
CA ALA A 292 -4.39 6.48 -6.38
C ALA A 292 -4.04 6.86 -7.81
N HIS A 293 -5.04 6.96 -8.69
CA HIS A 293 -4.83 7.40 -10.06
C HIS A 293 -4.40 8.88 -10.16
N ILE A 294 -5.05 9.78 -9.43
CA ILE A 294 -4.67 11.22 -9.40
C ILE A 294 -3.27 11.41 -8.83
N THR A 295 -2.92 10.68 -7.77
CA THR A 295 -1.57 10.72 -7.18
C THR A 295 -0.51 10.22 -8.16
N HIS A 296 -0.81 9.17 -8.93
CA HIS A 296 0.04 8.69 -10.02
C HIS A 296 0.23 9.74 -11.13
N LEU A 297 -0.85 10.39 -11.58
CA LEU A 297 -0.78 11.46 -12.57
C LEU A 297 0.01 12.68 -12.05
N LEU A 298 -0.13 13.02 -10.77
CA LEU A 298 0.62 14.10 -10.14
C LEU A 298 2.12 13.78 -10.08
N ALA A 299 2.47 12.54 -9.72
CA ALA A 299 3.86 12.07 -9.79
C ALA A 299 4.42 12.20 -11.21
N ARG A 300 3.66 11.77 -12.22
CA ARG A 300 4.05 11.87 -13.64
C ARG A 300 4.25 13.32 -14.07
N THR A 301 3.37 14.22 -13.65
CA THR A 301 3.44 15.66 -13.92
C THR A 301 4.67 16.29 -13.26
N HIS A 302 4.98 15.93 -12.02
CA HIS A 302 6.21 16.39 -11.37
C HIS A 302 7.49 15.89 -12.04
N VAL A 303 7.50 14.70 -12.64
CA VAL A 303 8.63 14.27 -13.47
C VAL A 303 8.81 15.22 -14.65
N ARG A 304 7.72 15.56 -15.37
CA ARG A 304 7.78 16.49 -16.50
C ARG A 304 8.27 17.88 -16.06
N LEU A 305 7.84 18.36 -14.90
CA LEU A 305 8.30 19.62 -14.29
C LEU A 305 9.74 19.57 -13.73
N GLY A 306 10.43 18.44 -13.79
CA GLY A 306 11.79 18.27 -13.25
C GLY A 306 11.86 18.18 -11.72
N ARG A 307 10.72 18.08 -11.02
CA ARG A 307 10.63 18.00 -9.55
C ARG A 307 10.73 16.55 -9.05
N LEU A 308 11.88 15.93 -9.27
CA LEU A 308 12.08 14.49 -9.04
C LEU A 308 11.88 14.05 -7.58
N ASP A 309 12.17 14.89 -6.59
CA ASP A 309 11.94 14.54 -5.18
C ASP A 309 10.44 14.46 -4.85
N SER A 310 9.64 15.42 -5.31
CA SER A 310 8.17 15.38 -5.14
C SER A 310 7.54 14.25 -5.95
N ALA A 311 8.03 14.03 -7.18
CA ALA A 311 7.58 12.92 -8.01
C ALA A 311 7.79 11.57 -7.30
N LEU A 312 8.93 11.38 -6.64
CA LEU A 312 9.21 10.16 -5.87
C LEU A 312 8.20 9.95 -4.74
N ASP A 313 7.85 11.02 -4.01
CA ASP A 313 6.93 10.94 -2.86
C ASP A 313 5.54 10.51 -3.30
N HIS A 314 5.01 11.18 -4.32
CA HIS A 314 3.71 10.84 -4.89
C HIS A 314 3.73 9.46 -5.55
N SER A 315 4.83 9.06 -6.20
CA SER A 315 4.95 7.74 -6.80
C SER A 315 4.98 6.62 -5.75
N CYS A 316 5.70 6.78 -4.64
CA CYS A 316 5.67 5.81 -3.54
C CYS A 316 4.26 5.67 -2.94
N ASN A 317 3.56 6.79 -2.73
CA ASN A 317 2.20 6.79 -2.22
C ASN A 317 1.22 6.10 -3.20
N ALA A 318 1.33 6.40 -4.50
CA ALA A 318 0.50 5.77 -5.52
C ALA A 318 0.74 4.25 -5.58
N VAL A 319 1.98 3.78 -5.50
CA VAL A 319 2.31 2.34 -5.47
C VAL A 319 1.71 1.67 -4.22
N GLY A 320 1.82 2.31 -3.05
CA GLY A 320 1.22 1.82 -1.81
C GLY A 320 -0.29 1.66 -1.93
N GLN A 321 -0.98 2.72 -2.38
CA GLN A 321 -2.44 2.71 -2.55
C GLN A 321 -2.89 1.68 -3.58
N TRP A 322 -2.21 1.55 -4.72
CA TRP A 322 -2.57 0.55 -5.73
C TRP A 322 -2.33 -0.88 -5.23
N TYR A 323 -1.29 -1.12 -4.44
CA TYR A 323 -1.03 -2.42 -3.84
C TYR A 323 -2.13 -2.84 -2.86
N GLU A 324 -2.61 -1.89 -2.05
CA GLU A 324 -3.72 -2.11 -1.12
C GLU A 324 -5.06 -2.39 -1.83
N ILE A 325 -5.29 -1.74 -2.99
CA ILE A 325 -6.50 -1.97 -3.80
C ILE A 325 -6.42 -3.32 -4.51
N ASP A 326 -5.39 -3.52 -5.35
CA ASP A 326 -5.20 -4.71 -6.16
C ASP A 326 -3.77 -4.77 -6.71
N SER A 327 -2.94 -5.62 -6.11
CA SER A 327 -1.55 -5.85 -6.54
C SER A 327 -1.39 -6.54 -7.90
N SER A 328 -2.49 -7.02 -8.51
CA SER A 328 -2.49 -7.69 -9.81
C SER A 328 -2.92 -6.79 -10.98
N CYS A 329 -3.49 -5.62 -10.70
CA CYS A 329 -4.01 -4.74 -11.73
C CYS A 329 -2.90 -4.04 -12.55
N ASP A 330 -3.19 -3.70 -13.80
CA ASP A 330 -2.23 -3.00 -14.67
C ASP A 330 -1.86 -1.60 -14.16
N GLN A 331 -2.78 -0.93 -13.44
CA GLN A 331 -2.52 0.39 -12.87
C GLN A 331 -1.47 0.35 -11.76
N TYR A 332 -1.42 -0.74 -10.99
CA TYR A 332 -0.34 -0.98 -10.02
C TYR A 332 1.02 -1.07 -10.73
N PHE A 333 1.10 -1.84 -11.82
CA PHE A 333 2.34 -1.95 -12.60
C PHE A 333 2.70 -0.65 -13.33
N ASP A 334 1.72 0.18 -13.71
CA ASP A 334 1.97 1.54 -14.20
C ASP A 334 2.62 2.42 -13.12
N ALA A 335 2.14 2.36 -11.88
CA ALA A 335 2.73 3.10 -10.77
C ALA A 335 4.16 2.62 -10.47
N VAL A 336 4.40 1.31 -10.49
CA VAL A 336 5.74 0.71 -10.29
C VAL A 336 6.70 1.08 -11.43
N ALA A 337 6.22 1.10 -12.67
CA ALA A 337 7.00 1.54 -13.84
C ALA A 337 7.43 3.00 -13.72
N LEU A 338 6.53 3.88 -13.25
CA LEU A 338 6.86 5.27 -12.98
C LEU A 338 7.89 5.40 -11.86
N LEU A 339 7.75 4.63 -10.77
CA LEU A 339 8.72 4.61 -9.67
C LEU A 339 10.12 4.18 -10.14
N ALA A 340 10.21 3.10 -10.93
CA ALA A 340 11.46 2.64 -11.51
C ALA A 340 12.07 3.71 -12.43
N ARG A 341 11.25 4.40 -13.23
CA ARG A 341 11.70 5.50 -14.09
C ARG A 341 12.26 6.67 -13.28
N ILE A 342 11.62 7.05 -12.17
CA ILE A 342 12.10 8.12 -11.29
C ILE A 342 13.47 7.76 -10.71
N PHE A 343 13.68 6.51 -10.25
CA PHE A 343 15.00 6.09 -9.78
C PHE A 343 16.08 6.13 -10.87
N HIS A 344 15.72 5.78 -12.10
CA HIS A 344 16.64 5.90 -13.22
C HIS A 344 17.01 7.37 -13.49
N LEU A 345 16.03 8.29 -13.48
CA LEU A 345 16.25 9.73 -13.67
C LEU A 345 17.05 10.38 -12.52
N GLN A 346 16.98 9.82 -11.30
CA GLN A 346 17.81 10.24 -10.16
C GLN A 346 19.23 9.64 -10.17
N VAL A 347 19.66 9.01 -11.27
CA VAL A 347 20.99 8.37 -11.42
C VAL A 347 21.19 7.24 -10.39
N ARG A 348 20.12 6.47 -10.11
CA ARG A 348 20.15 5.31 -9.20
C ARG A 348 19.65 4.04 -9.91
N PRO A 349 20.34 3.57 -10.97
CA PRO A 349 19.88 2.45 -11.78
C PRO A 349 19.75 1.14 -10.99
N ALA A 350 20.61 0.91 -9.99
CA ALA A 350 20.52 -0.29 -9.13
C ALA A 350 19.18 -0.37 -8.39
N ARG A 351 18.63 0.76 -7.92
CA ARG A 351 17.32 0.80 -7.27
C ARG A 351 16.18 0.59 -8.26
N ALA A 352 16.29 1.15 -9.47
CA ALA A 352 15.31 0.91 -10.52
C ALA A 352 15.24 -0.59 -10.87
N LEU A 353 16.39 -1.24 -11.04
CA LEU A 353 16.48 -2.69 -11.27
C LEU A 353 15.94 -3.50 -10.11
N ALA A 354 16.24 -3.11 -8.87
CA ALA A 354 15.69 -3.77 -7.68
C ALA A 354 14.16 -3.73 -7.65
N VAL A 355 13.56 -2.58 -7.98
CA VAL A 355 12.10 -2.43 -8.10
C VAL A 355 11.54 -3.33 -9.22
N ILE A 356 12.15 -3.33 -10.40
CA ILE A 356 11.72 -4.16 -11.54
C ILE A 356 11.81 -5.66 -11.21
N ASN A 357 12.85 -6.08 -10.48
CA ASN A 357 13.03 -7.48 -10.12
C ASN A 357 12.00 -8.01 -9.12
N GLN A 358 11.29 -7.13 -8.41
CA GLN A 358 10.16 -7.51 -7.54
C GLN A 358 8.86 -7.73 -8.32
N CYS A 359 8.80 -7.37 -9.60
CA CYS A 359 7.63 -7.62 -10.44
C CYS A 359 7.60 -9.08 -10.95
N PRO A 360 6.41 -9.66 -11.18
CA PRO A 360 6.25 -10.92 -11.90
C PRO A 360 6.97 -10.89 -13.26
N GLU A 361 7.56 -12.03 -13.66
CA GLU A 361 8.41 -12.10 -14.86
C GLU A 361 7.70 -11.59 -16.13
N ASN A 362 6.43 -11.95 -16.30
CA ASN A 362 5.59 -11.52 -17.42
C ASN A 362 5.27 -10.02 -17.45
N LYS A 363 5.55 -9.28 -16.38
CA LYS A 363 5.32 -7.82 -16.27
C LYS A 363 6.64 -7.02 -16.29
N LYS A 364 7.82 -7.65 -16.21
CA LYS A 364 9.10 -6.93 -16.13
C LYS A 364 9.36 -6.06 -17.36
N ASP A 365 9.12 -6.57 -18.56
CA ASP A 365 9.34 -5.81 -19.80
C ASP A 365 8.35 -4.67 -19.97
N TYR A 366 7.09 -4.88 -19.55
CA TYR A 366 6.09 -3.83 -19.48
C TYR A 366 6.56 -2.68 -18.58
N VAL A 367 7.00 -3.00 -17.35
CA VAL A 367 7.48 -2.03 -16.36
C VAL A 367 8.72 -1.27 -16.85
N ARG A 368 9.64 -1.95 -17.56
CA ARG A 368 10.81 -1.30 -18.18
C ARG A 368 10.42 -0.30 -19.27
N ASN A 369 9.47 -0.66 -20.13
CA ASN A 369 9.21 0.08 -21.37
C ASN A 369 8.17 1.19 -21.21
N LYS A 370 7.16 1.03 -20.33
CA LYS A 370 5.99 1.93 -20.24
C LYS A 370 6.33 3.43 -20.14
N TYR A 371 7.33 3.80 -19.35
CA TYR A 371 7.77 5.20 -19.16
C TYR A 371 9.19 5.48 -19.65
N ALA A 372 9.74 4.64 -20.54
CA ALA A 372 11.09 4.84 -21.07
C ALA A 372 11.24 6.18 -21.80
N GLY A 373 10.17 6.67 -22.44
CA GLY A 373 10.13 7.97 -23.13
C GLY A 373 9.96 9.18 -22.20
N LEU A 374 9.60 9.00 -20.93
CA LEU A 374 9.35 10.11 -20.01
C LEU A 374 10.69 10.75 -19.61
N ARG A 375 10.91 12.02 -19.94
CA ARG A 375 12.11 12.78 -19.60
C ARG A 375 11.78 13.88 -18.60
N ALA A 376 12.69 14.15 -17.67
CA ALA A 376 12.60 15.35 -16.85
C ALA A 376 12.92 16.56 -17.72
N THR A 377 12.10 17.62 -17.65
CA THR A 377 12.49 18.91 -18.24
C THR A 377 13.74 19.34 -17.51
N THR A 378 14.90 19.13 -18.14
CA THR A 378 16.13 19.74 -17.70
C THR A 378 15.91 21.21 -17.95
N THR A 379 15.63 21.97 -16.89
CA THR A 379 15.73 23.42 -16.91
C THR A 379 17.19 23.70 -17.27
N THR A 380 17.47 23.71 -18.57
CA THR A 380 18.72 24.19 -19.10
C THR A 380 18.63 25.67 -18.79
N THR A 381 19.10 26.06 -17.61
CA THR A 381 19.52 27.41 -17.35
C THR A 381 20.45 27.71 -18.49
N THR A 382 19.92 28.38 -19.51
CA THR A 382 20.71 28.96 -20.58
C THR A 382 21.53 30.02 -19.88
N THR A 383 22.64 29.60 -19.28
CA THR A 383 23.76 30.47 -19.01
C THR A 383 24.19 30.89 -20.40
N THR A 384 23.61 31.98 -20.89
CA THR A 384 24.07 32.68 -22.08
C THR A 384 25.59 32.75 -21.91
N PRO A 385 26.39 32.07 -22.75
CA PRO A 385 27.83 32.20 -22.66
C PRO A 385 28.09 33.69 -22.76
N ALA A 386 28.72 34.25 -21.72
CA ALA A 386 29.04 35.67 -21.65
C ALA A 386 29.68 36.04 -22.98
N GLN A 387 28.94 36.81 -23.77
CA GLN A 387 29.41 37.32 -25.04
C GLN A 387 30.68 38.12 -24.71
N PRO A 388 31.85 37.78 -25.28
CA PRO A 388 33.07 38.51 -24.99
C PRO A 388 32.84 39.98 -25.32
N ALA A 389 33.16 40.84 -24.36
CA ALA A 389 32.94 42.28 -24.45
C ALA A 389 33.47 42.83 -25.79
N PRO A 390 32.68 43.63 -26.53
CA PRO A 390 33.18 44.27 -27.74
C PRO A 390 34.33 45.22 -27.37
N ARG A 391 35.46 45.08 -28.08
CA ARG A 391 36.59 46.00 -27.98
C ARG A 391 36.12 47.44 -28.27
N PRO A 392 36.58 48.44 -27.50
CA PRO A 392 36.33 49.84 -27.82
C PRO A 392 37.13 50.24 -29.06
N GLY A 393 36.46 50.68 -30.13
CA GLY A 393 37.18 51.26 -31.28
C GLY A 393 36.55 51.17 -32.67
N GLN A 394 35.25 50.92 -32.83
CA GLN A 394 34.62 51.04 -34.15
C GLN A 394 33.38 51.94 -34.12
N THR A 395 33.57 53.14 -34.65
CA THR A 395 32.55 54.12 -35.05
C THR A 395 31.65 53.54 -36.14
N PRO A 396 30.31 53.57 -35.96
CA PRO A 396 29.38 53.38 -37.07
C PRO A 396 28.95 54.73 -37.64
N ALA A 397 29.13 54.88 -38.94
CA ALA A 397 28.50 55.94 -39.72
C ALA A 397 27.00 55.66 -39.88
N ALA A 398 26.19 56.71 -39.68
CA ALA A 398 24.76 56.76 -40.00
C ALA A 398 24.53 56.66 -41.53
N PRO A 399 23.30 56.36 -42.01
CA PRO A 399 22.22 57.36 -41.99
C PRO A 399 20.81 56.83 -41.65
N ALA A 400 19.97 57.76 -41.20
CA ALA A 400 18.52 57.65 -40.99
C ALA A 400 17.74 57.88 -42.33
N PRO A 401 16.40 58.11 -42.36
CA PRO A 401 15.33 57.88 -41.37
C PRO A 401 14.06 57.22 -41.97
N SER A 402 13.13 56.79 -41.12
CA SER A 402 11.67 57.09 -41.18
C SER A 402 10.83 56.01 -40.50
N GLY A 403 9.89 56.40 -39.63
CA GLY A 403 8.72 55.57 -39.35
C GLY A 403 8.22 55.50 -37.91
N ARG A 404 7.62 56.60 -37.44
CA ARG A 404 6.40 56.69 -36.59
C ARG A 404 6.26 55.84 -35.30
N LEU A 405 6.08 56.58 -34.21
CA LEU A 405 5.47 56.23 -32.91
C LEU A 405 4.08 55.53 -33.04
N PRO A 406 3.64 54.83 -31.98
CA PRO A 406 2.71 55.48 -31.05
C PRO A 406 3.09 55.39 -29.56
N THR A 407 2.86 56.52 -28.92
CA THR A 407 2.70 56.87 -27.51
C THR A 407 2.14 55.76 -26.62
N ARG A 408 2.82 55.46 -25.50
CA ARG A 408 2.23 54.80 -24.33
C ARG A 408 2.49 55.62 -23.07
N SER A 409 1.40 55.93 -22.38
CA SER A 409 1.28 56.86 -21.26
C SER A 409 2.10 56.44 -20.04
N HIS A 410 2.85 57.40 -19.50
CA HIS A 410 3.44 57.37 -18.17
C HIS A 410 2.33 57.47 -17.11
N VAL A 411 2.35 56.54 -16.14
CA VAL A 411 1.65 56.66 -14.85
C VAL A 411 2.72 56.89 -13.78
N PRO A 412 2.53 57.82 -12.82
CA PRO A 412 3.58 58.20 -11.88
C PRO A 412 3.79 57.17 -10.77
N ALA A 413 5.05 57.11 -10.32
CA ALA A 413 5.54 56.31 -9.22
C ALA A 413 4.81 56.65 -7.90
N ALA A 414 4.20 55.64 -7.29
CA ALA A 414 3.66 55.72 -5.94
C ALA A 414 4.74 55.35 -4.91
N THR A 415 4.89 56.24 -3.95
CA THR A 415 5.78 56.27 -2.80
C THR A 415 5.61 55.03 -1.92
N ARG A 416 6.71 54.35 -1.62
CA ARG A 416 6.79 53.18 -0.74
C ARG A 416 6.81 53.63 0.73
N PRO A 417 5.88 53.19 1.61
CA PRO A 417 5.98 53.46 3.04
C PRO A 417 6.89 52.43 3.74
N PRO A 418 7.42 52.76 4.94
CA PRO A 418 8.42 51.97 5.62
C PRO A 418 7.85 50.66 6.19
N ARG A 419 8.70 49.64 6.16
CA ARG A 419 8.45 48.27 6.61
C ARG A 419 8.44 48.24 8.13
N SER A 420 7.26 48.12 8.73
CA SER A 420 7.11 47.84 10.16
C SER A 420 7.57 46.42 10.47
N THR A 421 8.56 46.33 11.35
CA THR A 421 9.04 45.12 12.00
C THR A 421 8.02 44.69 13.06
N ALA A 422 7.09 43.81 12.69
CA ALA A 422 6.22 43.14 13.65
C ALA A 422 6.67 41.68 13.80
N GLY A 423 6.91 41.29 15.05
CA GLY A 423 7.46 39.99 15.44
C GLY A 423 6.65 38.81 14.90
N SER A 424 7.28 38.06 14.01
CA SER A 424 6.83 36.73 13.63
C SER A 424 7.22 35.77 14.75
N THR A 425 6.23 35.33 15.52
CA THR A 425 6.33 34.15 16.37
C THR A 425 6.71 32.96 15.48
N VAL A 426 7.95 32.50 15.62
CA VAL A 426 8.48 31.33 14.94
C VAL A 426 7.78 30.11 15.54
N SER A 427 6.72 29.64 14.89
CA SER A 427 6.24 28.28 15.09
C SER A 427 7.37 27.32 14.72
N GLY A 428 7.85 26.59 15.72
CA GLY A 428 8.94 25.62 15.62
C GLY A 428 8.62 24.57 14.56
N THR A 429 9.04 24.82 13.33
CA THR A 429 9.01 23.84 12.24
C THR A 429 10.25 22.99 12.43
N THR A 430 10.10 21.84 13.11
CA THR A 430 11.20 20.90 13.26
C THR A 430 11.69 20.51 11.87
N THR A 431 12.94 20.85 11.56
CA THR A 431 13.59 20.51 10.29
C THR A 431 13.88 19.01 10.28
N SER A 432 12.85 18.21 10.04
CA SER A 432 13.01 16.77 9.80
C SER A 432 14.01 16.58 8.66
N SER A 433 15.12 15.90 8.96
CA SER A 433 16.19 15.61 8.02
C SER A 433 15.63 14.98 6.74
N ARG A 434 16.18 15.35 5.57
CA ARG A 434 15.83 14.72 4.27
C ARG A 434 15.93 13.20 4.32
N ALA A 435 16.82 12.64 5.14
CA ALA A 435 16.95 11.20 5.35
C ALA A 435 15.75 10.60 6.11
N SER A 436 15.26 11.29 7.14
CA SER A 436 14.06 10.90 7.91
C SER A 436 12.81 10.95 7.03
N LYS A 437 12.62 12.05 6.27
CA LYS A 437 11.53 12.13 5.28
C LYS A 437 11.62 11.01 4.24
N ARG A 438 12.83 10.62 3.80
CA ARG A 438 13.04 9.46 2.91
C ARG A 438 12.68 8.12 3.52
N ALA A 439 13.07 7.88 4.78
CA ALA A 439 12.70 6.67 5.48
C ALA A 439 11.17 6.55 5.63
N GLU A 440 10.48 7.66 5.92
CA GLU A 440 9.03 7.71 6.05
C GLU A 440 8.32 7.40 4.73
N ARG A 441 8.80 7.96 3.61
CA ARG A 441 8.25 7.71 2.27
C ARG A 441 8.24 6.22 1.91
N TYR A 442 9.30 5.49 2.27
CA TYR A 442 9.39 4.07 1.97
C TYR A 442 8.46 3.20 2.83
N LYS A 443 7.93 3.69 3.95
CA LYS A 443 6.97 2.92 4.75
C LYS A 443 5.66 2.65 4.01
N GLN A 444 5.31 3.50 3.04
CA GLN A 444 4.11 3.34 2.20
C GLN A 444 4.28 2.28 1.10
N LEU A 445 5.51 1.83 0.84
CA LEU A 445 5.74 0.78 -0.15
C LEU A 445 5.46 -0.61 0.43
N PRO A 446 5.04 -1.57 -0.40
CA PRO A 446 4.93 -2.96 0.02
C PRO A 446 6.26 -3.48 0.56
N LEU A 447 6.20 -4.42 1.52
CA LEU A 447 7.37 -4.90 2.26
C LEU A 447 8.48 -5.44 1.34
N SER A 448 8.12 -6.11 0.25
CA SER A 448 9.07 -6.61 -0.76
C SER A 448 9.93 -5.50 -1.37
N PHE A 449 9.34 -4.36 -1.73
CA PHE A 449 10.09 -3.21 -2.23
C PHE A 449 10.94 -2.57 -1.15
N ARG A 450 10.44 -2.48 0.09
CA ARG A 450 11.20 -1.94 1.22
C ARG A 450 12.49 -2.71 1.44
N ILE A 451 12.42 -4.04 1.44
CA ILE A 451 13.58 -4.92 1.59
C ILE A 451 14.55 -4.75 0.41
N ALA A 452 14.04 -4.71 -0.82
CA ALA A 452 14.87 -4.56 -2.02
C ALA A 452 15.60 -3.19 -2.09
N LEU A 453 14.94 -2.13 -1.63
CA LEU A 453 15.50 -0.77 -1.62
C LEU A 453 16.49 -0.54 -0.47
N THR A 454 16.35 -1.24 0.66
CA THR A 454 17.31 -1.17 1.78
C THR A 454 18.52 -2.06 1.56
N SER A 455 18.36 -3.24 0.95
CA SER A 455 19.48 -4.15 0.65
C SER A 455 20.47 -3.54 -0.34
N THR A 456 19.97 -2.91 -1.41
CA THR A 456 20.80 -2.22 -2.40
C THR A 456 21.56 -1.02 -1.84
N ALA A 457 21.06 -0.38 -0.78
CA ALA A 457 21.77 0.72 -0.13
C ALA A 457 23.02 0.25 0.65
N ARG A 458 23.00 -0.99 1.16
CA ARG A 458 24.09 -1.55 1.98
C ARG A 458 25.26 -2.03 1.11
N SER A 459 24.98 -2.59 -0.06
CA SER A 459 26.01 -3.10 -0.98
C SER A 459 26.84 -2.01 -1.67
N ALA A 460 26.31 -0.80 -1.82
CA ALA A 460 27.03 0.30 -2.48
C ALA A 460 28.12 0.96 -1.61
N SER A 461 28.24 0.59 -0.33
CA SER A 461 29.06 1.30 0.64
C SER A 461 30.49 0.77 0.81
N THR A 462 30.83 -0.47 0.39
CA THR A 462 32.10 -1.06 0.89
C THR A 462 32.70 -2.24 0.08
N LEU A 463 32.47 -2.37 -1.22
CA LEU A 463 33.14 -3.45 -2.00
C LEU A 463 33.60 -3.00 -3.40
N PRO A 464 34.80 -3.41 -3.86
CA PRO A 464 35.23 -3.23 -5.24
C PRO A 464 34.40 -4.10 -6.19
N PRO A 465 34.38 -3.78 -7.50
CA PRO A 465 33.52 -4.44 -8.47
C PRO A 465 33.95 -5.91 -8.66
N ILE A 466 33.06 -6.84 -8.31
CA ILE A 466 33.24 -8.27 -8.58
C ILE A 466 32.57 -8.59 -9.92
N GLU A 467 33.35 -9.13 -10.86
CA GLU A 467 32.88 -9.62 -12.14
C GLU A 467 31.94 -10.82 -11.97
N PHE A 468 30.85 -10.79 -12.73
CA PHE A 468 29.76 -11.77 -12.75
C PHE A 468 30.20 -13.09 -13.40
N PHE A 469 29.90 -14.22 -12.75
CA PHE A 469 29.79 -15.54 -13.38
C PHE A 469 28.37 -16.11 -13.24
N PRO A 470 27.90 -16.98 -14.16
CA PRO A 470 26.49 -17.28 -14.33
C PRO A 470 25.96 -18.38 -13.41
N SER A 471 24.66 -18.27 -13.16
CA SER A 471 23.82 -19.07 -12.27
C SER A 471 23.66 -20.53 -12.72
N ARG A 472 23.76 -21.48 -11.78
CA ARG A 472 23.33 -22.87 -11.96
C ARG A 472 22.04 -23.13 -11.16
N HIS A 473 21.06 -23.71 -11.83
CA HIS A 473 19.79 -24.16 -11.27
C HIS A 473 19.97 -25.34 -10.31
N GLU A 474 19.16 -25.41 -9.25
CA GLU A 474 18.51 -26.66 -8.85
C GLU A 474 17.28 -26.43 -7.96
N LYS A 475 16.29 -27.32 -8.12
CA LYS A 475 14.98 -27.35 -7.47
C LYS A 475 15.08 -28.04 -6.11
N THR A 476 14.34 -27.57 -5.11
CA THR A 476 13.88 -28.40 -3.99
C THR A 476 12.56 -27.88 -3.43
N THR A 477 11.47 -28.49 -3.89
CA THR A 477 10.21 -28.61 -3.15
C THR A 477 10.34 -29.79 -2.20
N TRP A 478 9.92 -29.62 -0.94
CA TRP A 478 9.44 -30.58 0.08
C TRP A 478 9.98 -30.16 1.46
N TYR A 479 9.09 -29.83 2.40
CA TYR A 479 9.20 -30.07 3.86
C TYR A 479 7.99 -29.41 4.57
N GLY A 480 6.87 -30.13 4.65
CA GLY A 480 5.67 -29.70 5.37
C GLY A 480 5.32 -30.56 6.60
N THR A 481 6.02 -31.69 6.81
CA THR A 481 5.55 -32.72 7.76
C THR A 481 6.53 -33.02 8.90
N GLU A 482 7.79 -32.57 8.84
CA GLU A 482 8.77 -32.84 9.91
C GLU A 482 8.75 -31.83 11.06
N ILE A 483 8.20 -30.62 10.86
CA ILE A 483 8.19 -29.55 11.87
C ILE A 483 7.30 -29.91 13.07
N SER A 484 6.19 -30.63 12.84
CA SER A 484 5.25 -31.03 13.92
C SER A 484 5.74 -32.20 14.78
N ALA A 485 6.76 -32.93 14.33
CA ALA A 485 7.42 -33.97 15.14
C ALA A 485 8.49 -33.37 16.07
N LEU A 486 9.12 -32.27 15.64
CA LEU A 486 10.12 -31.53 16.43
C LEU A 486 9.51 -30.79 17.63
N GLU A 487 8.32 -30.20 17.51
CA GLU A 487 7.67 -29.49 18.63
C GLU A 487 7.27 -30.42 19.80
N ARG A 488 7.01 -31.71 19.54
CA ARG A 488 6.64 -32.66 20.60
C ARG A 488 7.84 -33.17 21.39
N TYR A 489 9.03 -33.20 20.78
CA TYR A 489 10.25 -33.71 21.44
C TYR A 489 10.85 -32.67 22.39
N ASP A 490 10.81 -31.38 22.03
CA ASP A 490 11.31 -30.28 22.87
C ASP A 490 10.47 -30.07 24.15
N GLN A 491 9.14 -30.24 24.08
CA GLN A 491 8.29 -30.15 25.27
C GLN A 491 8.55 -31.27 26.29
N GLN A 492 9.01 -32.44 25.83
CA GLN A 492 9.31 -33.58 26.69
C GLN A 492 10.68 -33.43 27.39
N ALA A 493 11.66 -32.83 26.70
CA ALA A 493 12.97 -32.51 27.28
C ALA A 493 12.89 -31.41 28.35
N ILE A 494 12.07 -30.37 28.13
CA ILE A 494 11.86 -29.29 29.09
C ILE A 494 11.13 -29.77 30.35
N SER A 495 10.21 -30.74 30.21
CA SER A 495 9.51 -31.33 31.36
C SER A 495 10.44 -32.14 32.27
N ARG A 496 11.41 -32.88 31.69
CA ARG A 496 12.39 -33.66 32.46
C ARG A 496 13.42 -32.81 33.22
N LEU A 497 13.71 -31.60 32.72
CA LEU A 497 14.57 -30.62 33.40
C LEU A 497 13.87 -29.93 34.57
N LYS A 498 12.53 -29.92 34.61
CA LYS A 498 11.75 -29.29 35.67
C LYS A 498 11.59 -30.15 36.93
N ASP A 499 11.71 -31.48 36.77
CA ASP A 499 11.58 -32.45 37.87
C ASP A 499 12.89 -32.72 38.63
N ALA A 500 14.03 -32.24 38.13
CA ALA A 500 15.33 -32.35 38.80
C ALA A 500 15.62 -31.14 39.71
N SER A 501 14.89 -31.02 40.83
CA SER A 501 15.22 -30.05 41.89
C SER A 501 16.19 -30.66 42.92
N PRO A 502 17.28 -29.96 43.32
CA PRO A 502 18.15 -30.42 44.41
C PRO A 502 17.56 -30.07 45.79
N PRO A 503 17.87 -30.86 46.84
CA PRO A 503 17.32 -30.65 48.18
C PRO A 503 17.92 -29.40 48.84
N GLN A 504 17.06 -28.64 49.53
CA GLN A 504 17.46 -27.49 50.31
C GLN A 504 18.21 -27.93 51.58
N HIS A 505 19.49 -27.58 51.69
CA HIS A 505 20.23 -27.60 52.95
C HIS A 505 20.71 -26.19 53.31
N THR A 506 20.23 -25.73 54.47
CA THR A 506 20.68 -24.51 55.14
C THR A 506 21.92 -24.80 55.98
N SER A 507 23.11 -24.44 55.52
CA SER A 507 24.22 -24.05 56.41
C SER A 507 25.32 -23.29 55.64
N LYS A 508 25.80 -22.20 56.24
CA LYS A 508 26.93 -21.39 55.75
C LYS A 508 28.24 -22.10 56.07
N THR A 509 28.84 -22.75 55.08
CA THR A 509 30.26 -23.16 55.13
C THR A 509 30.88 -22.89 53.75
N PRO A 510 32.13 -22.39 53.64
CA PRO A 510 32.70 -22.05 52.34
C PRO A 510 32.92 -23.32 51.50
N VAL A 511 32.42 -23.30 50.27
CA VAL A 511 32.57 -24.40 49.30
C VAL A 511 34.07 -24.54 48.94
N PRO A 512 34.68 -25.72 49.07
CA PRO A 512 36.08 -25.93 48.70
C PRO A 512 36.29 -25.75 47.19
N ALA A 513 37.39 -25.12 46.79
CA ALA A 513 37.73 -24.76 45.41
C ALA A 513 37.60 -25.93 44.41
N ALA A 514 37.78 -27.18 44.85
CA ALA A 514 37.60 -28.37 44.04
C ALA A 514 36.17 -28.55 43.47
N ILE A 515 35.13 -28.09 44.17
CA ILE A 515 33.73 -28.16 43.71
C ILE A 515 33.44 -27.07 42.65
N ALA A 516 34.10 -25.92 42.75
CA ALA A 516 33.98 -24.85 41.77
C ALA A 516 34.63 -25.21 40.42
N ASP A 517 35.75 -25.94 40.45
CA ASP A 517 36.41 -26.42 39.24
C ASP A 517 35.66 -27.59 38.59
N ALA A 518 35.08 -28.51 39.38
CA ALA A 518 34.21 -29.57 38.85
C ALA A 518 32.98 -29.00 38.11
N ASN A 519 32.33 -27.98 38.69
CA ASN A 519 31.20 -27.32 38.05
C ASN A 519 31.60 -26.56 36.77
N ARG A 520 32.82 -26.01 36.69
CA ARG A 520 33.32 -25.35 35.47
C ARG A 520 33.61 -26.34 34.35
N THR A 521 34.16 -27.50 34.67
CA THR A 521 34.40 -28.57 33.69
C THR A 521 33.08 -29.10 33.13
N GLN A 522 32.09 -29.36 34.00
CA GLN A 522 30.78 -29.84 33.57
C GLN A 522 30.03 -28.83 32.67
N VAL A 523 30.10 -27.53 32.99
CA VAL A 523 29.50 -26.49 32.14
C VAL A 523 30.19 -26.40 30.77
N ARG A 524 31.51 -26.61 30.71
CA ARG A 524 32.26 -26.64 29.45
C ARG A 524 31.89 -27.84 28.58
N GLU A 525 31.72 -29.02 29.17
CA GLU A 525 31.29 -30.24 28.47
C GLU A 525 29.88 -30.08 27.86
N ILE A 526 28.93 -29.54 28.64
CA ILE A 526 27.56 -29.29 28.15
C ILE A 526 27.55 -28.28 27.00
N ALA A 527 28.36 -27.21 27.10
CA ALA A 527 28.47 -26.21 26.05
C ALA A 527 29.12 -26.77 24.77
N ALA A 528 30.17 -27.59 24.91
CA ALA A 528 30.81 -28.26 23.78
C ALA A 528 29.83 -29.21 23.06
N LEU A 529 29.04 -29.99 23.81
CA LEU A 529 28.03 -30.91 23.26
C LEU A 529 26.92 -30.16 22.50
N ALA A 530 26.45 -29.03 23.03
CA ALA A 530 25.43 -28.21 22.36
C ALA A 530 25.91 -27.67 21.00
N ILE A 531 27.16 -27.18 20.95
CA ILE A 531 27.78 -26.63 19.74
C ILE A 531 28.07 -27.73 18.72
N ALA A 532 28.48 -28.92 19.18
CA ALA A 532 28.66 -30.08 18.31
C ALA A 532 27.34 -30.58 17.68
N LYS A 533 26.23 -30.59 18.44
CA LYS A 533 24.89 -30.91 17.91
C LYS A 533 24.40 -29.88 16.89
N ALA A 534 24.64 -28.60 17.13
CA ALA A 534 24.32 -27.53 16.18
C ALA A 534 25.12 -27.66 14.87
N TRP A 535 26.41 -27.96 14.97
CA TRP A 535 27.26 -28.25 13.83
C TRP A 535 26.72 -29.43 13.00
N GLN A 536 26.41 -30.56 13.63
CA GLN A 536 25.92 -31.75 12.94
C GLN A 536 24.61 -31.49 12.19
N LYS A 537 23.68 -30.73 12.78
CA LYS A 537 22.42 -30.35 12.13
C LYS A 537 22.66 -29.51 10.87
N LEU A 538 23.55 -28.53 10.93
CA LEU A 538 23.87 -27.69 9.77
C LEU A 538 24.51 -28.49 8.63
N THR A 539 25.37 -29.45 8.96
CA THR A 539 25.98 -30.36 7.97
C THR A 539 24.94 -31.25 7.29
N LYS A 540 23.93 -31.75 8.03
CA LYS A 540 22.84 -32.57 7.46
C LYS A 540 21.93 -31.77 6.50
N VAL A 541 21.77 -30.47 6.71
CA VAL A 541 20.94 -29.59 5.85
C VAL A 541 21.74 -28.98 4.69
N GLY A 542 23.02 -29.35 4.52
CA GLY A 542 23.85 -28.94 3.38
C GLY A 542 24.47 -27.54 3.51
N LEU A 543 24.45 -26.93 4.69
CA LEU A 543 25.00 -25.60 4.97
C LEU A 543 26.49 -25.69 5.35
N GLY A 544 27.32 -26.04 4.36
CA GLY A 544 28.73 -26.38 4.56
C GLY A 544 29.62 -25.23 5.05
N ALA A 545 29.33 -23.99 4.68
CA ALA A 545 30.14 -22.82 5.07
C ALA A 545 29.89 -22.44 6.55
N GLU A 546 28.63 -22.46 6.97
CA GLU A 546 28.20 -22.17 8.34
C GLU A 546 28.64 -23.29 9.29
N ALA A 547 28.55 -24.55 8.86
CA ALA A 547 29.10 -25.68 9.59
C ALA A 547 30.63 -25.56 9.77
N ALA A 548 31.37 -25.12 8.76
CA ALA A 548 32.82 -24.94 8.88
C ALA A 548 33.20 -23.86 9.93
N ILE A 549 32.44 -22.77 10.00
CA ILE A 549 32.65 -21.70 11.00
C ILE A 549 32.36 -22.21 12.41
N LEU A 550 31.25 -22.92 12.60
CA LEU A 550 30.86 -23.45 13.92
C LEU A 550 31.84 -24.52 14.44
N LYS A 551 32.38 -25.36 13.56
CA LYS A 551 33.43 -26.31 13.91
C LYS A 551 34.68 -25.61 14.43
N ARG A 552 35.15 -24.61 13.69
CA ARG A 552 36.37 -23.86 14.05
C ARG A 552 36.21 -23.13 15.37
N ALA A 553 35.07 -22.49 15.58
CA ALA A 553 34.75 -21.80 16.83
C ALA A 553 34.65 -22.77 18.02
N GLY A 554 34.09 -23.96 17.82
CA GLY A 554 34.05 -25.02 18.84
C GLY A 554 35.45 -25.54 19.21
N GLU A 555 36.29 -25.83 18.21
CA GLU A 555 37.66 -26.29 18.42
C GLU A 555 38.51 -25.22 19.14
N GLU A 556 38.32 -23.94 18.82
CA GLU A 556 39.03 -22.82 19.46
C GLU A 556 38.56 -22.56 20.90
N ALA A 557 37.26 -22.68 21.18
CA ALA A 557 36.69 -22.37 22.50
C ALA A 557 36.88 -23.49 23.54
N PHE A 558 36.86 -24.76 23.13
CA PHE A 558 36.88 -25.91 24.04
C PHE A 558 38.15 -26.76 23.92
N GLY A 559 38.99 -26.49 22.93
CA GLY A 559 40.10 -27.35 22.55
C GLY A 559 39.63 -28.47 21.62
N SER A 560 40.53 -28.89 20.72
CA SER A 560 40.20 -29.84 19.65
C SER A 560 39.81 -31.22 20.16
N GLU A 561 40.33 -31.68 21.32
CA GLU A 561 39.99 -33.00 21.88
C GLU A 561 38.60 -33.02 22.51
N MET A 562 38.31 -32.08 23.41
CA MET A 562 36.99 -31.98 24.07
C MET A 562 35.86 -31.74 23.05
N PHE A 563 36.10 -30.89 22.05
CA PHE A 563 35.12 -30.67 21.00
C PHE A 563 34.90 -31.90 20.12
N ARG A 564 35.96 -32.69 19.86
CA ARG A 564 35.85 -33.94 19.09
C ARG A 564 35.08 -35.02 19.84
N GLU A 565 35.32 -35.18 21.14
CA GLU A 565 34.57 -36.11 22.00
C GLU A 565 33.08 -35.72 22.05
N ALA A 566 32.78 -34.45 22.27
CA ALA A 566 31.42 -33.92 22.23
C ALA A 566 30.73 -34.14 20.86
N LEU A 567 31.50 -34.19 19.77
CA LEU A 567 31.00 -34.42 18.41
C LEU A 567 30.76 -35.90 18.13
N VAL A 568 31.58 -36.80 18.68
CA VAL A 568 31.29 -38.24 18.69
C VAL A 568 29.99 -38.51 19.47
N GLU A 569 29.88 -37.96 20.67
CA GLU A 569 28.69 -38.09 21.52
C GLU A 569 27.42 -37.50 20.85
N ALA A 570 27.54 -36.33 20.20
CA ALA A 570 26.45 -35.75 19.43
C ALA A 570 25.99 -36.66 18.27
N VAL A 571 26.94 -37.31 17.59
CA VAL A 571 26.64 -38.23 16.48
C VAL A 571 26.00 -39.51 16.97
N GLU A 572 26.49 -40.10 18.06
CA GLU A 572 25.91 -41.30 18.69
C GLU A 572 24.49 -41.07 19.20
N HIS A 573 24.17 -39.87 19.70
CA HIS A 573 22.80 -39.52 20.11
C HIS A 573 21.84 -39.18 18.95
N ALA A 574 22.35 -39.05 17.73
CA ALA A 574 21.58 -38.60 16.56
C ALA A 574 21.36 -39.69 15.49
N GLY A 575 21.87 -40.90 15.73
CA GLY A 575 21.46 -42.13 15.04
C GLY A 575 20.42 -42.86 15.88
#